data_AF-A0A6J0UBW6-F1
#
_entry.id   AF-A0A6J0UBW6-F1
#
_cell.length_a   1.000
_cell.length_b   1.000
_cell.length_c   1.000
_cell.angle_alpha   90.00
_cell.angle_beta   90.00
_cell.angle_gamma   90.00
#
_symmetry.space_group_name_H-M   'P 1'
#
loop_
_entity.id
_entity.type
_entity.pdbx_description
1 polymer ?
#
loop_
_entity_poly.entity_id
_entity_poly.type
_entity_poly.pdbx_seq_one_letter_code
_entity_poly.pdbx_strand_id
1 'polypeptide(L)'
;MEGDRLALPFTMDERSQRSSISSAGPRTQDVLIYLVDDTIVRLIVDNLPSVTARELHRIVVETLRLPEYALEVFSLWLVSPFLELQLKPKHLPYKLCRQWQELLFRFTSCSGEEILEDEPSLQFRRDIFFSRRKELQIHDEDVLRLLYEEAKYNILEGRYPCDVADCEALGAVVCRVNLGPFDPKQHTACFLKEKLDTFLPSHLCQRGHGLLAALWRRGATRPPAAEQGLLRAYHSVSKEEDDAACEEHAALCKLYHTYLQKCHELPYYGCAFFSGEIDKPAQGLLHRGGRKAVTVAISLEGVYVIDSKEKHVLLGLHFQELSWDHTFPSEEEHILWLEFDGESEGTPVNKLLKIYSKQAELMSGLIEYCVELNAAAEEMDQDGAAARSAPSSEPQTAPPEPHRRYPKLQRQESVLCSRIQHLSTIDYVEEGKEIKRVKPRRTASFFGRQLSNVPTSYAAVRAAENLEQG
;
A
#
# COMPACT_ATOMS: atom_id res chain seq x y z
N MET A 1 19.24 -4.84 -51.08
CA MET A 1 18.05 -4.34 -50.37
C MET A 1 17.91 -5.17 -49.12
N GLU A 2 18.57 -4.74 -48.06
CA GLU A 2 18.47 -5.26 -46.69
C GLU A 2 18.31 -4.02 -45.82
N GLY A 3 17.21 -3.97 -45.09
CA GLY A 3 16.76 -2.79 -44.33
C GLY A 3 17.14 -2.89 -42.87
N ASP A 4 17.67 -1.76 -42.38
CA ASP A 4 17.66 -1.23 -41.02
C ASP A 4 17.84 -2.20 -39.84
N ARG A 5 19.12 -2.36 -39.46
CA ARG A 5 19.49 -2.44 -38.05
C ARG A 5 19.59 -1.01 -37.53
N LEU A 6 18.63 -0.63 -36.68
CA LEU A 6 18.67 0.59 -35.89
C LEU A 6 19.93 0.56 -35.02
N ALA A 7 20.86 1.45 -35.33
CA ALA A 7 22.00 1.75 -34.49
C ALA A 7 21.52 2.54 -33.26
N LEU A 8 21.84 2.04 -32.07
CA LEU A 8 21.84 2.84 -30.84
C LEU A 8 22.98 3.87 -30.94
N PRO A 9 22.75 5.18 -30.76
CA PRO A 9 23.82 6.07 -30.41
C PRO A 9 23.86 6.26 -28.89
N PHE A 10 25.10 6.48 -28.40
CA PHE A 10 25.52 6.97 -27.09
C PHE A 10 26.13 5.92 -26.17
N THR A 11 27.42 5.71 -26.43
CA THR A 11 28.45 5.24 -25.50
C THR A 11 28.35 5.97 -24.16
N MET A 12 28.11 5.22 -23.09
CA MET A 12 28.07 5.68 -21.69
C MET A 12 29.43 6.15 -21.13
N ASP A 13 30.48 6.24 -21.94
CA ASP A 13 31.85 6.55 -21.48
C ASP A 13 32.24 8.04 -21.53
N GLU A 14 31.42 8.94 -22.07
CA GLU A 14 31.80 10.37 -22.25
C GLU A 14 31.06 11.38 -21.37
N ARG A 15 30.56 10.98 -20.20
CA ARG A 15 30.22 11.93 -19.11
C ARG A 15 30.80 11.59 -17.74
N SER A 16 31.84 10.76 -17.73
CA SER A 16 32.66 10.55 -16.54
C SER A 16 33.70 11.68 -16.37
N GLN A 17 33.25 12.94 -16.31
CA GLN A 17 33.99 13.98 -15.57
C GLN A 17 33.54 13.93 -14.11
N ARG A 18 33.72 12.75 -13.52
CA ARG A 18 33.62 12.54 -12.08
C ARG A 18 34.96 12.98 -11.51
N SER A 19 34.94 14.11 -10.83
CA SER A 19 36.04 14.73 -10.12
C SER A 19 36.99 13.70 -9.52
N SER A 20 38.24 13.75 -9.99
CA SER A 20 39.38 13.00 -9.48
C SER A 20 39.41 13.07 -7.95
N ILE A 21 39.58 11.91 -7.33
CA ILE A 21 39.63 11.74 -5.87
C ILE A 21 40.92 12.41 -5.37
N SER A 22 40.84 13.71 -5.08
CA SER A 22 41.88 14.42 -4.35
C SER A 22 41.80 14.02 -2.88
N SER A 23 42.91 13.52 -2.36
CA SER A 23 43.19 13.30 -0.94
C SER A 23 43.08 14.63 -0.19
N ALA A 24 41.93 14.87 0.44
CA ALA A 24 41.71 15.94 1.40
C ALA A 24 41.07 15.30 2.63
N GLY A 25 41.43 15.78 3.84
CA GLY A 25 41.06 15.22 5.15
C GLY A 25 39.56 15.03 5.39
N PRO A 26 39.13 14.67 6.61
CA PRO A 26 37.71 14.40 6.89
C PRO A 26 36.85 15.58 6.43
N ARG A 27 36.09 15.37 5.35
CA ARG A 27 35.17 16.35 4.80
C ARG A 27 33.86 16.18 5.54
N THR A 28 33.64 17.05 6.53
CA THR A 28 32.31 17.26 7.09
C THR A 28 31.36 17.62 5.95
N GLN A 29 30.19 16.97 5.92
CA GLN A 29 29.15 17.21 4.93
C GLN A 29 27.83 17.45 5.65
N ASP A 30 27.05 18.38 5.11
CA ASP A 30 25.69 18.61 5.57
C ASP A 30 24.77 17.51 5.01
N VAL A 31 24.01 16.89 5.91
CA VAL A 31 22.97 15.90 5.57
C VAL A 31 21.64 16.47 6.04
N LEU A 32 20.67 16.51 5.11
CA LEU A 32 19.30 16.92 5.39
C LEU A 32 18.45 15.65 5.54
N ILE A 33 17.79 15.52 6.68
CA ILE A 33 16.82 14.45 6.93
C ILE A 33 15.46 15.11 7.10
N TYR A 34 14.52 14.72 6.25
CA TYR A 34 13.18 15.27 6.22
C TYR A 34 12.27 14.49 7.16
N LEU A 35 11.48 15.19 7.96
CA LEU A 35 10.32 14.63 8.64
C LEU A 35 9.13 14.67 7.67
N VAL A 36 8.06 13.94 7.98
CA VAL A 36 6.88 13.85 7.09
C VAL A 36 6.10 15.17 7.01
N ASP A 37 6.25 16.05 8.00
CA ASP A 37 5.68 17.41 8.01
C ASP A 37 6.57 18.46 7.30
N ASP A 38 7.49 18.00 6.45
CA ASP A 38 8.51 18.78 5.73
C ASP A 38 9.54 19.51 6.61
N THR A 39 9.54 19.27 7.93
CA THR A 39 10.58 19.79 8.82
C THR A 39 11.93 19.14 8.49
N ILE A 40 13.01 19.92 8.53
CA ILE A 40 14.36 19.45 8.17
C ILE A 40 15.25 19.34 9.41
N VAL A 41 15.74 18.13 9.68
CA VAL A 41 16.82 17.86 10.64
C VAL A 41 18.15 17.97 9.89
N ARG A 42 18.94 19.00 10.23
CA ARG A 42 20.25 19.25 9.61
C ARG A 42 21.35 18.64 10.46
N LEU A 43 22.11 17.72 9.88
CA LEU A 43 23.24 17.06 10.54
C LEU A 43 24.56 17.42 9.84
N ILE A 44 25.62 17.61 10.61
CA ILE A 44 26.99 17.73 10.10
C ILE A 44 27.67 16.39 10.34
N VAL A 45 28.06 15.71 9.26
CA VAL A 45 28.51 14.31 9.32
C VAL A 45 29.91 14.18 8.75
N ASP A 46 30.79 13.57 9.52
CA ASP A 46 32.13 13.20 9.08
C ASP A 46 32.13 11.92 8.25
N ASN A 47 32.90 11.92 7.17
CA ASN A 47 33.10 10.73 6.32
C ASN A 47 31.78 10.09 5.84
N LEU A 48 30.81 10.93 5.43
CA LEU A 48 29.47 10.52 4.99
C LEU A 48 29.41 9.26 4.10
N PRO A 49 30.32 9.00 3.15
CA PRO A 49 30.29 7.78 2.33
C PRO A 49 30.42 6.45 3.09
N SER A 50 30.93 6.45 4.33
CA SER A 50 31.05 5.27 5.18
C SER A 50 30.01 5.20 6.29
N VAL A 51 29.19 6.23 6.46
CA VAL A 51 28.21 6.29 7.56
C VAL A 51 27.01 5.42 7.23
N THR A 52 26.66 4.56 8.17
CA THR A 52 25.53 3.63 8.06
C THR A 52 24.20 4.31 8.41
N ALA A 53 23.11 3.74 7.91
CA ALA A 53 21.76 4.16 8.27
C ALA A 53 21.54 4.10 9.79
N ARG A 54 22.09 3.09 10.48
CA ARG A 54 21.99 2.98 11.94
C ARG A 54 22.68 4.13 12.68
N GLU A 55 23.86 4.54 12.23
CA GLU A 55 24.60 5.65 12.83
C GLU A 55 23.86 6.97 12.63
N LEU A 56 23.40 7.26 11.40
CA LEU A 56 22.58 8.44 11.14
C LEU A 56 21.27 8.44 11.92
N HIS A 57 20.59 7.29 12.00
CA HIS A 57 19.35 7.14 12.75
C HIS A 57 19.54 7.52 14.24
N ARG A 58 20.61 7.05 14.89
CA ARG A 58 20.92 7.43 16.27
C ARG A 58 21.14 8.93 16.43
N ILE A 59 21.90 9.54 15.51
CA ILE A 59 22.15 10.99 15.54
C ILE A 59 20.82 11.77 15.39
N VAL A 60 19.89 11.32 14.54
CA VAL A 60 18.56 11.94 14.41
C VAL A 60 17.78 11.85 15.71
N VAL A 61 17.69 10.66 16.32
CA VAL A 61 16.98 10.45 17.59
C VAL A 61 17.55 11.35 18.69
N GLU A 62 18.88 11.45 18.80
CA GLU A 62 19.55 12.34 19.75
C GLU A 62 19.28 13.83 19.44
N THR A 63 19.33 14.22 18.17
CA THR A 63 19.11 15.61 17.73
C THR A 63 17.67 16.06 18.00
N LEU A 64 16.70 15.18 17.78
CA LEU A 64 15.29 15.41 18.08
C LEU A 64 14.97 15.23 19.57
N ARG A 65 15.93 14.79 20.39
CA ARG A 65 15.76 14.50 21.83
C ARG A 65 14.67 13.46 22.11
N LEU A 66 14.50 12.52 21.19
CA LEU A 66 13.54 11.43 21.34
C LEU A 66 14.07 10.38 22.34
N PRO A 67 13.17 9.66 23.04
CA PRO A 67 13.57 8.58 23.94
C PRO A 67 14.23 7.42 23.17
N GLU A 68 15.08 6.63 23.86
CA GLU A 68 15.86 5.56 23.21
C GLU A 68 15.01 4.53 22.47
N TYR A 69 13.81 4.22 22.98
CA TYR A 69 12.89 3.28 22.33
C TYR A 69 12.39 3.78 20.97
N ALA A 70 12.53 5.07 20.64
CA ALA A 70 12.21 5.61 19.31
C ALA A 70 13.05 4.96 18.19
N LEU A 71 14.21 4.38 18.53
CA LEU A 71 15.02 3.58 17.62
C LEU A 71 14.32 2.31 17.11
N GLU A 72 13.30 1.82 17.83
CA GLU A 72 12.43 0.73 17.37
C GLU A 72 11.19 1.24 16.62
N VAL A 73 10.75 2.47 16.89
CA VAL A 73 9.52 3.06 16.34
C VAL A 73 9.74 3.57 14.92
N PHE A 74 10.91 4.16 14.66
CA PHE A 74 11.22 4.84 13.42
C PHE A 74 12.40 4.21 12.68
N SER A 75 12.56 4.59 11.43
CA SER A 75 13.64 4.17 10.54
C SER A 75 13.92 5.25 9.50
N LEU A 76 15.03 5.09 8.77
CA LEU A 76 15.39 5.98 7.66
C LEU A 76 14.91 5.41 6.34
N TRP A 77 14.36 6.26 5.49
CA TRP A 77 13.81 5.90 4.19
C TRP A 77 14.42 6.76 3.09
N LEU A 78 14.60 6.17 1.90
CA LEU A 78 14.76 6.94 0.67
C LEU A 78 13.40 7.02 -0.03
N VAL A 79 12.94 8.24 -0.29
CA VAL A 79 11.60 8.51 -0.81
C VAL A 79 11.69 9.47 -1.99
N SER A 80 11.12 9.07 -3.11
CA SER A 80 10.79 9.93 -4.25
C SER A 80 9.35 9.66 -4.71
N PRO A 81 8.79 10.47 -5.64
CA PRO A 81 7.49 10.21 -6.25
C PRO A 81 7.29 8.80 -6.84
N PHE A 82 8.37 8.09 -7.21
CA PHE A 82 8.28 6.81 -7.91
C PHE A 82 8.68 5.59 -7.07
N LEU A 83 9.48 5.77 -6.02
CA LEU A 83 10.03 4.67 -5.23
C LEU A 83 10.26 5.07 -3.76
N GLU A 84 9.85 4.17 -2.86
CA GLU A 84 10.04 4.30 -1.41
C GLU A 84 10.78 3.07 -0.87
N LEU A 85 11.90 3.28 -0.18
CA LEU A 85 12.75 2.20 0.35
C LEU A 85 13.12 2.46 1.81
N GLN A 86 12.63 1.63 2.72
CA GLN A 86 13.15 1.58 4.10
C GLN A 86 14.60 1.06 4.09
N LEU A 87 15.50 1.78 4.75
CA LEU A 87 16.91 1.42 4.82
C LEU A 87 17.16 0.40 5.92
N LYS A 88 17.92 -0.65 5.59
CA LYS A 88 18.43 -1.58 6.59
C LYS A 88 19.54 -0.91 7.41
N PRO A 89 19.74 -1.29 8.69
CA PRO A 89 20.74 -0.68 9.57
C PRO A 89 22.16 -0.57 9.00
N LYS A 90 22.57 -1.54 8.16
CA LYS A 90 23.90 -1.63 7.53
C LYS A 90 24.02 -0.89 6.19
N HIS A 91 22.91 -0.40 5.62
CA HIS A 91 22.95 0.36 4.38
C HIS A 91 23.74 1.65 4.56
N LEU A 92 24.36 2.12 3.47
CA LEU A 92 25.11 3.37 3.42
C LEU A 92 24.27 4.38 2.61
N PRO A 93 23.50 5.29 3.25
CA PRO A 93 22.51 6.11 2.56
C PRO A 93 23.12 6.92 1.41
N TYR A 94 24.30 7.50 1.61
CA TYR A 94 25.03 8.24 0.58
C TYR A 94 25.29 7.42 -0.70
N LYS A 95 25.66 6.14 -0.55
CA LYS A 95 25.91 5.27 -1.71
C LYS A 95 24.62 4.89 -2.43
N LEU A 96 23.53 4.69 -1.70
CA LEU A 96 22.23 4.38 -2.27
C LEU A 96 21.65 5.59 -3.02
N CYS A 97 21.73 6.80 -2.48
CA CYS A 97 21.37 8.02 -3.23
C CYS A 97 22.16 8.15 -4.53
N ARG A 98 23.45 7.79 -4.49
CA ARG A 98 24.32 7.79 -5.68
C ARG A 98 23.94 6.74 -6.74
N GLN A 99 23.18 5.73 -6.36
CA GLN A 99 22.68 4.63 -7.20
C GLN A 99 21.19 4.75 -7.51
N TRP A 100 20.58 5.91 -7.22
CA TRP A 100 19.13 6.07 -7.28
C TRP A 100 18.58 5.82 -8.69
N GLN A 101 19.27 6.31 -9.72
CA GLN A 101 18.86 6.12 -11.12
C GLN A 101 18.86 4.63 -11.50
N GLU A 102 19.85 3.86 -11.06
CA GLU A 102 19.88 2.41 -11.26
C GLU A 102 18.76 1.69 -10.51
N LEU A 103 18.41 2.16 -9.31
CA LEU A 103 17.27 1.63 -8.54
C LEU A 103 15.94 1.92 -9.23
N LEU A 104 15.73 3.14 -9.74
CA LEU A 104 14.54 3.49 -10.50
C LEU A 104 14.44 2.65 -11.78
N PHE A 105 15.52 2.53 -12.55
CA PHE A 105 15.54 1.71 -13.76
C PHE A 105 15.12 0.26 -13.48
N ARG A 106 15.62 -0.31 -12.38
CA ARG A 106 15.32 -1.70 -11.97
C ARG A 106 13.88 -1.86 -11.47
N PHE A 107 13.41 -0.96 -10.61
CA PHE A 107 12.17 -1.16 -9.84
C PHE A 107 10.99 -0.33 -10.32
N THR A 108 11.12 0.45 -11.39
CA THR A 108 10.03 1.30 -11.90
C THR A 108 9.90 1.24 -13.42
N SER A 109 8.74 1.65 -13.91
CA SER A 109 8.46 1.79 -15.34
C SER A 109 8.63 3.23 -15.82
N CYS A 110 9.39 4.05 -15.08
CA CYS A 110 9.68 5.44 -15.43
C CYS A 110 10.44 5.51 -16.76
N SER A 111 10.15 6.56 -17.52
CA SER A 111 10.91 6.96 -18.70
C SER A 111 12.33 7.41 -18.31
N GLY A 112 13.24 7.43 -19.28
CA GLY A 112 14.61 7.90 -19.05
C GLY A 112 14.69 9.36 -18.58
N GLU A 113 13.73 10.21 -18.99
CA GLU A 113 13.63 11.60 -18.53
C GLU A 113 13.22 11.66 -17.04
N GLU A 114 12.15 10.95 -16.67
CA GLU A 114 11.70 10.85 -15.27
C GLU A 114 12.82 10.32 -14.36
N ILE A 115 13.59 9.31 -14.80
CA ILE A 115 14.71 8.76 -14.02
C ILE A 115 15.83 9.79 -13.82
N LEU A 116 16.10 10.63 -14.83
CA LEU A 116 17.17 11.62 -14.76
C LEU A 116 16.82 12.82 -13.86
N GLU A 117 15.53 13.17 -13.80
CA GLU A 117 15.03 14.29 -13.00
C GLU A 117 14.71 13.91 -11.55
N ASP A 118 14.51 12.63 -11.27
CA ASP A 118 14.11 12.15 -9.95
C ASP A 118 15.30 12.03 -8.97
N GLU A 119 15.14 12.63 -7.79
CA GLU A 119 16.10 12.56 -6.69
C GLU A 119 15.40 12.09 -5.40
N PRO A 120 16.02 11.17 -4.62
CA PRO A 120 15.42 10.71 -3.39
C PRO A 120 15.69 11.69 -2.25
N SER A 121 14.69 11.91 -1.42
CA SER A 121 14.85 12.52 -0.10
C SER A 121 15.14 11.44 0.95
N LEU A 122 16.05 11.74 1.89
CA LEU A 122 16.27 10.91 3.07
C LEU A 122 15.26 11.33 4.14
N GLN A 123 14.34 10.44 4.50
CA GLN A 123 13.26 10.74 5.43
C GLN A 123 13.35 9.92 6.72
N PHE A 124 12.89 10.50 7.82
CA PHE A 124 12.70 9.83 9.11
C PHE A 124 11.22 9.49 9.27
N ARG A 125 10.89 8.20 9.21
CA ARG A 125 9.51 7.70 9.16
C ARG A 125 9.33 6.49 10.06
N ARG A 126 8.08 6.09 10.30
CA ARG A 126 7.72 4.87 11.03
C ARG A 126 8.44 3.65 10.43
N ASP A 127 8.95 2.77 11.28
CA ASP A 127 9.45 1.47 10.86
C ASP A 127 8.25 0.55 10.54
N ILE A 128 8.24 -0.07 9.36
CA ILE A 128 7.15 -0.99 8.98
C ILE A 128 7.05 -2.20 9.91
N PHE A 129 8.15 -2.56 10.58
CA PHE A 129 8.21 -3.69 11.50
C PHE A 129 7.86 -3.32 12.95
N PHE A 130 7.55 -2.05 13.22
CA PHE A 130 7.05 -1.67 14.53
C PHE A 130 5.59 -2.10 14.68
N SER A 131 5.29 -2.90 15.72
CA SER A 131 3.95 -3.46 15.91
C SER A 131 2.95 -2.40 16.41
N ARG A 132 1.72 -2.42 15.89
CA ARG A 132 0.61 -1.59 16.39
C ARG A 132 0.37 -1.74 17.88
N ARG A 133 0.50 -2.96 18.42
CA ARG A 133 0.31 -3.24 19.86
C ARG A 133 1.29 -2.46 20.74
N LYS A 134 2.57 -2.40 20.35
CA LYS A 134 3.59 -1.59 21.04
C LYS A 134 3.30 -0.10 20.89
N GLU A 135 2.86 0.32 19.71
CA GLU A 135 2.53 1.73 19.43
C GLU A 135 1.45 2.29 20.35
N LEU A 136 0.44 1.48 20.70
CA LEU A 136 -0.60 1.85 21.66
C LEU A 136 -0.10 2.15 23.07
N GLN A 137 1.14 1.74 23.42
CA GLN A 137 1.76 1.99 24.73
C GLN A 137 2.64 3.25 24.75
N ILE A 138 2.74 3.97 23.64
CA ILE A 138 3.54 5.19 23.54
C ILE A 138 2.78 6.35 24.21
N HIS A 139 3.46 7.10 25.07
CA HIS A 139 2.90 8.28 25.72
C HIS A 139 3.74 9.55 25.54
N ASP A 140 4.91 9.42 24.91
CA ASP A 140 5.79 10.56 24.65
C ASP A 140 5.22 11.44 23.54
N GLU A 141 5.06 12.73 23.81
CA GLU A 141 4.40 13.67 22.88
C GLU A 141 5.12 13.75 21.54
N ASP A 142 6.45 13.82 21.53
CA ASP A 142 7.22 14.01 20.30
C ASP A 142 7.15 12.76 19.42
N VAL A 143 7.21 11.56 20.02
CA VAL A 143 7.01 10.31 19.29
C VAL A 143 5.58 10.22 18.74
N LEU A 144 4.56 10.57 19.54
CA LEU A 144 3.16 10.57 19.10
C LEU A 144 2.93 11.58 17.97
N ARG A 145 3.51 12.78 18.07
CA ARG A 145 3.43 13.82 17.04
C ARG A 145 3.99 13.32 15.71
N LEU A 146 5.16 12.70 15.70
CA LEU A 146 5.77 12.18 14.47
C LEU A 146 4.93 11.06 13.82
N LEU A 147 4.39 10.13 14.62
CA LEU A 147 3.47 9.10 14.14
C LEU A 147 2.17 9.72 13.58
N TYR A 148 1.61 10.70 14.29
CA TYR A 148 0.42 11.44 13.88
C TYR A 148 0.64 12.18 12.56
N GLU A 149 1.76 12.89 12.41
CA GLU A 149 2.11 13.61 11.18
C GLU A 149 2.19 12.67 9.98
N GLU A 150 2.80 11.49 10.16
CA GLU A 150 2.84 10.47 9.12
C GLU A 150 1.46 9.87 8.81
N ALA A 151 0.65 9.57 9.83
CA ALA A 151 -0.70 9.06 9.65
C ALA A 151 -1.59 10.10 8.93
N LYS A 152 -1.47 11.38 9.29
CA LYS A 152 -2.13 12.51 8.65
C LYS A 152 -1.77 12.62 7.18
N TYR A 153 -0.48 12.60 6.86
CA TYR A 153 -0.01 12.60 5.47
C TYR A 153 -0.63 11.46 4.65
N ASN A 154 -0.62 10.23 5.18
CA ASN A 154 -1.19 9.08 4.48
C ASN A 154 -2.71 9.18 4.25
N ILE A 155 -3.46 9.79 5.17
CA ILE A 155 -4.89 10.08 4.99
C ILE A 155 -5.08 11.14 3.89
N LEU A 156 -4.36 12.27 3.97
CA LEU A 156 -4.51 13.38 3.03
C LEU A 156 -4.18 12.99 1.58
N GLU A 157 -3.15 12.14 1.41
CA GLU A 157 -2.75 11.57 0.10
C GLU A 157 -3.70 10.45 -0.39
N GLY A 158 -4.67 10.05 0.43
CA GLY A 158 -5.58 8.95 0.16
C GLY A 158 -4.88 7.59 0.11
N ARG A 159 -3.70 7.45 0.73
CA ARG A 159 -3.04 6.16 0.94
C ARG A 159 -3.77 5.30 1.96
N TYR A 160 -4.55 5.95 2.82
CA TYR A 160 -5.47 5.31 3.77
C TYR A 160 -6.94 5.55 3.35
N PRO A 161 -7.51 4.72 2.45
CA PRO A 161 -8.92 4.77 2.04
C PRO A 161 -9.97 4.76 3.15
N CYS A 162 -10.48 5.93 3.53
CA CYS A 162 -11.51 6.07 4.55
C CYS A 162 -12.86 6.50 3.97
N ASP A 163 -13.94 6.13 4.66
CA ASP A 163 -15.27 6.67 4.36
C ASP A 163 -15.31 8.17 4.67
N VAL A 164 -16.21 8.90 4.01
CA VAL A 164 -16.31 10.37 4.16
C VAL A 164 -16.50 10.78 5.62
N ALA A 165 -17.30 10.04 6.39
CA ALA A 165 -17.54 10.33 7.81
C ALA A 165 -16.26 10.18 8.65
N ASP A 166 -15.44 9.16 8.38
CA ASP A 166 -14.17 8.96 9.07
C ASP A 166 -13.16 10.04 8.68
N CYS A 167 -13.12 10.45 7.40
CA CYS A 167 -12.32 11.59 6.94
C CYS A 167 -12.72 12.89 7.65
N GLU A 168 -14.03 13.16 7.81
CA GLU A 168 -14.52 14.32 8.54
C GLU A 168 -14.15 14.29 10.02
N ALA A 169 -14.21 13.12 10.67
CA ALA A 169 -13.83 12.93 12.07
C ALA A 169 -12.31 13.12 12.28
N LEU A 170 -11.48 12.51 11.43
CA LEU A 170 -10.03 12.69 11.46
C LEU A 170 -9.66 14.16 11.18
N GLY A 171 -10.26 14.78 10.15
CA GLY A 171 -10.05 16.18 9.83
C GLY A 171 -10.47 17.14 10.95
N ALA A 172 -11.49 16.79 11.73
CA ALA A 172 -11.91 17.55 12.91
C ALA A 172 -10.85 17.53 14.02
N VAL A 173 -10.18 16.40 14.22
CA VAL A 173 -9.03 16.31 15.13
C VAL A 173 -7.88 17.18 14.62
N VAL A 174 -7.57 17.15 13.32
CA VAL A 174 -6.55 18.05 12.73
C VAL A 174 -6.92 19.51 12.91
N CYS A 175 -8.20 19.89 12.75
CA CYS A 175 -8.68 21.24 13.05
C CYS A 175 -8.40 21.61 14.51
N ARG A 176 -8.71 20.71 15.45
CA ARG A 176 -8.50 20.93 16.88
C ARG A 176 -7.02 21.08 17.26
N VAL A 177 -6.13 20.31 16.64
CA VAL A 177 -4.67 20.40 16.80
C VAL A 177 -4.15 21.73 16.24
N ASN A 178 -4.56 22.11 15.02
CA ASN A 178 -3.99 23.27 14.32
C ASN A 178 -4.60 24.62 14.70
N LEU A 179 -5.88 24.63 15.10
CA LEU A 179 -6.67 25.84 15.31
C LEU A 179 -7.11 26.03 16.77
N GLY A 180 -6.87 25.04 17.63
CA GLY A 180 -7.33 25.07 19.02
C GLY A 180 -8.83 24.77 19.16
N PRO A 181 -9.46 25.14 20.29
CA PRO A 181 -10.88 24.90 20.52
C PRO A 181 -11.77 25.62 19.50
N PHE A 182 -12.94 25.05 19.19
CA PHE A 182 -13.85 25.64 18.23
C PHE A 182 -14.44 26.99 18.70
N ASP A 183 -14.13 28.08 17.97
CA ASP A 183 -14.80 29.38 18.11
C ASP A 183 -15.77 29.61 16.94
N PRO A 184 -17.10 29.63 17.14
CA PRO A 184 -18.07 29.85 16.07
C PRO A 184 -17.94 31.21 15.37
N LYS A 185 -17.27 32.19 15.98
CA LYS A 185 -17.04 33.51 15.36
C LYS A 185 -15.88 33.48 14.37
N GLN A 186 -14.90 32.61 14.59
CA GLN A 186 -13.69 32.50 13.76
C GLN A 186 -13.79 31.32 12.79
N HIS A 187 -14.18 30.16 13.29
CA HIS A 187 -14.21 28.90 12.56
C HIS A 187 -15.55 28.74 11.84
N THR A 188 -15.63 29.32 10.64
CA THR A 188 -16.79 29.19 9.75
C THR A 188 -16.49 28.20 8.61
N ALA A 189 -17.53 27.70 7.94
CA ALA A 189 -17.35 26.85 6.75
C ALA A 189 -16.50 27.56 5.67
N CYS A 190 -16.65 28.88 5.53
CA CYS A 190 -15.85 29.68 4.59
C CYS A 190 -14.38 29.75 4.98
N PHE A 191 -14.06 29.83 6.28
CA PHE A 191 -12.69 29.80 6.77
C PHE A 191 -12.03 28.44 6.51
N LEU A 192 -12.72 27.34 6.82
CA LEU A 192 -12.20 25.98 6.61
C LEU A 192 -12.00 25.66 5.13
N LYS A 193 -12.86 26.20 4.26
CA LYS A 193 -12.76 26.03 2.81
C LYS A 193 -11.42 26.45 2.22
N GLU A 194 -10.79 27.47 2.76
CA GLU A 194 -9.52 28.00 2.24
C GLU A 194 -8.34 27.06 2.51
N LYS A 195 -8.48 26.14 3.46
CA LYS A 195 -7.45 25.20 3.92
C LYS A 195 -7.94 23.75 3.93
N LEU A 196 -8.94 23.44 3.10
CA LEU A 196 -9.66 22.16 3.18
C LEU A 196 -8.74 20.97 2.92
N ASP A 197 -7.77 21.13 2.03
CA ASP A 197 -6.70 20.18 1.69
C ASP A 197 -5.72 19.90 2.83
N THR A 198 -5.68 20.77 3.85
CA THR A 198 -4.92 20.52 5.09
C THR A 198 -5.67 19.60 6.05
N PHE A 199 -6.99 19.46 5.89
CA PHE A 199 -7.85 18.72 6.83
C PHE A 199 -8.50 17.47 6.23
N LEU A 200 -8.74 17.45 4.92
CA LEU A 200 -9.42 16.36 4.22
C LEU A 200 -8.60 15.87 3.02
N PRO A 201 -8.74 14.57 2.67
CA PRO A 201 -8.09 14.00 1.51
C PRO A 201 -8.32 14.80 0.23
N SER A 202 -7.28 14.89 -0.60
CA SER A 202 -7.27 15.68 -1.84
C SER A 202 -8.44 15.34 -2.78
N HIS A 203 -8.86 14.06 -2.82
CA HIS A 203 -9.99 13.60 -3.64
C HIS A 203 -11.35 14.08 -3.12
N LEU A 204 -11.51 14.39 -1.84
CA LEU A 204 -12.71 15.00 -1.25
C LEU A 204 -12.72 16.52 -1.39
N CYS A 205 -11.54 17.13 -1.52
CA CYS A 205 -11.37 18.57 -1.73
C CYS A 205 -11.71 19.00 -3.18
N GLN A 206 -11.84 18.05 -4.11
CA GLN A 206 -12.04 18.36 -5.52
C GLN A 206 -13.29 19.22 -5.75
N ARG A 207 -13.03 20.44 -6.18
CA ARG A 207 -13.98 21.28 -6.91
C ARG A 207 -14.27 20.58 -8.22
N GLY A 208 -15.53 20.28 -8.54
CA GLY A 208 -15.91 19.90 -9.90
C GLY A 208 -15.45 20.99 -10.89
N HIS A 209 -14.32 20.76 -11.55
CA HIS A 209 -13.74 21.65 -12.57
C HIS A 209 -14.24 21.32 -13.99
N GLY A 210 -15.34 20.58 -14.10
CA GLY A 210 -16.04 20.41 -15.38
C GLY A 210 -16.87 21.64 -15.72
N LEU A 211 -16.86 22.04 -17.00
CA LEU A 211 -17.78 23.04 -17.57
C LEU A 211 -19.26 22.71 -17.25
N LEU A 212 -19.59 21.44 -17.06
CA LEU A 212 -20.91 20.98 -16.62
C LEU A 212 -21.19 21.27 -15.14
N ALA A 213 -20.20 21.19 -14.25
CA ALA A 213 -20.41 21.50 -12.82
C ALA A 213 -20.66 23.01 -12.56
N ALA A 214 -20.29 23.88 -13.50
CA ALA A 214 -20.64 25.30 -13.45
C ALA A 214 -22.12 25.56 -13.82
N LEU A 215 -22.68 24.76 -14.73
CA LEU A 215 -24.09 24.90 -15.16
C LEU A 215 -25.08 24.44 -14.09
N TRP A 216 -24.71 23.44 -13.29
CA TRP A 216 -25.51 22.98 -12.14
C TRP A 216 -25.33 23.86 -10.88
N ARG A 217 -24.43 24.86 -10.92
CA ARG A 217 -24.16 25.81 -9.82
C ARG A 217 -24.95 27.12 -9.89
N ARG A 218 -25.71 27.38 -10.96
CA ARG A 218 -26.65 28.51 -11.01
C ARG A 218 -27.86 28.22 -10.11
N GLY A 219 -27.67 28.37 -8.79
CA GLY A 219 -28.74 28.28 -7.79
C GLY A 219 -28.34 27.71 -6.43
N ALA A 220 -27.12 27.19 -6.24
CA ALA A 220 -26.71 26.61 -4.97
C ALA A 220 -25.94 27.62 -4.09
N THR A 221 -26.66 28.24 -3.14
CA THR A 221 -26.11 29.06 -2.05
C THR A 221 -25.58 28.23 -0.87
N ARG A 222 -25.53 26.90 -0.98
CA ARG A 222 -25.07 26.02 0.10
C ARG A 222 -23.55 25.76 -0.01
N PRO A 223 -22.80 25.87 1.11
CA PRO A 223 -21.42 25.38 1.14
C PRO A 223 -21.36 23.91 0.72
N PRO A 224 -20.31 23.46 0.01
CA PRO A 224 -20.06 22.05 -0.29
C PRO A 224 -20.24 21.15 0.95
N ALA A 225 -20.78 19.95 0.74
CA ALA A 225 -21.11 19.01 1.83
C ALA A 225 -19.91 18.74 2.76
N ALA A 226 -18.70 18.65 2.21
CA ALA A 226 -17.47 18.40 2.94
C ALA A 226 -17.11 19.51 3.96
N GLU A 227 -17.24 20.80 3.57
CA GLU A 227 -16.96 21.94 4.48
C GLU A 227 -17.91 21.93 5.67
N GLN A 228 -19.20 21.62 5.43
CA GLN A 228 -20.21 21.55 6.49
C GLN A 228 -20.07 20.30 7.36
N GLY A 229 -19.68 19.17 6.77
CA GLY A 229 -19.38 17.95 7.49
C GLY A 229 -18.22 18.13 8.46
N LEU A 230 -17.10 18.64 7.94
CA LEU A 230 -15.91 18.97 8.74
C LEU A 230 -16.22 19.98 9.84
N LEU A 231 -16.94 21.07 9.54
CA LEU A 231 -17.31 22.08 10.54
C LEU A 231 -18.14 21.47 11.68
N ARG A 232 -19.10 20.60 11.36
CA ARG A 232 -19.92 19.91 12.36
C ARG A 232 -19.07 18.97 13.22
N ALA A 233 -18.19 18.19 12.60
CA ALA A 233 -17.30 17.28 13.31
C ALA A 233 -16.35 18.05 14.24
N TYR A 234 -15.76 19.16 13.78
CA TYR A 234 -14.85 19.99 14.59
C TYR A 234 -15.53 20.58 15.83
N HIS A 235 -16.77 21.06 15.67
CA HIS A 235 -17.58 21.52 16.80
C HIS A 235 -17.90 20.38 17.80
N SER A 236 -18.10 19.14 17.34
CA SER A 236 -18.34 17.99 18.23
C SER A 236 -17.09 17.62 19.04
N VAL A 237 -15.92 17.54 18.41
CA VAL A 237 -14.65 17.21 19.09
C VAL A 237 -14.33 18.23 20.19
N SER A 238 -14.59 19.52 19.93
CA SER A 238 -14.31 20.58 20.92
C SER A 238 -15.19 20.46 22.18
N LYS A 239 -16.45 20.01 22.03
CA LYS A 239 -17.36 19.83 23.17
C LYS A 239 -16.94 18.70 24.11
N GLU A 240 -16.43 17.61 23.55
CA GLU A 240 -16.00 16.44 24.33
C GLU A 240 -14.74 16.72 25.16
N GLU A 241 -13.98 17.76 24.81
CA GLU A 241 -12.76 18.13 25.52
C GLU A 241 -12.94 19.29 26.51
N ASP A 242 -13.83 20.25 26.24
CA ASP A 242 -14.09 21.37 27.16
C ASP A 242 -14.63 20.90 28.53
N ASP A 243 -15.22 19.69 28.59
CA ASP A 243 -15.69 19.05 29.82
C ASP A 243 -14.55 18.43 30.67
N ALA A 244 -13.32 18.35 30.13
CA ALA A 244 -12.15 17.81 30.81
C ALA A 244 -11.10 18.91 31.06
N ALA A 245 -10.98 19.37 32.32
CA ALA A 245 -9.92 20.29 32.73
C ALA A 245 -8.54 19.61 32.68
N CYS A 246 -7.94 19.56 31.49
CA CYS A 246 -6.62 18.98 31.24
C CYS A 246 -5.60 20.06 30.88
N GLU A 247 -4.34 19.84 31.25
CA GLU A 247 -3.21 20.67 30.79
C GLU A 247 -3.10 20.61 29.25
N GLU A 248 -2.66 21.69 28.61
CA GLU A 248 -2.58 21.82 27.15
C GLU A 248 -1.77 20.69 26.49
N HIS A 249 -0.64 20.31 27.11
CA HIS A 249 0.20 19.18 26.70
C HIS A 249 -0.56 17.84 26.74
N ALA A 250 -1.27 17.57 27.84
CA ALA A 250 -2.08 16.36 27.98
C ALA A 250 -3.24 16.32 26.96
N ALA A 251 -3.81 17.48 26.62
CA ALA A 251 -4.83 17.59 25.57
C ALA A 251 -4.26 17.27 24.19
N LEU A 252 -3.07 17.76 23.83
CA LEU A 252 -2.41 17.44 22.56
C LEU A 252 -2.09 15.95 22.43
N CYS A 253 -1.50 15.33 23.45
CA CYS A 253 -1.27 13.87 23.46
C CYS A 253 -2.57 13.08 23.28
N LYS A 254 -3.67 13.52 23.89
CA LYS A 254 -4.99 12.89 23.73
C LYS A 254 -5.50 13.01 22.29
N LEU A 255 -5.30 14.15 21.64
CA LEU A 255 -5.68 14.35 20.23
C LEU A 255 -4.86 13.46 19.29
N TYR A 256 -3.53 13.38 19.49
CA TYR A 256 -2.69 12.47 18.72
C TYR A 256 -3.11 11.00 18.91
N HIS A 257 -3.37 10.59 20.14
CA HIS A 257 -3.90 9.26 20.43
C HIS A 257 -5.24 9.00 19.74
N THR A 258 -6.17 9.95 19.82
CA THR A 258 -7.49 9.81 19.19
C THR A 258 -7.37 9.63 17.68
N TYR A 259 -6.50 10.42 17.04
CA TYR A 259 -6.21 10.29 15.61
C TYR A 259 -5.59 8.93 15.27
N LEU A 260 -4.54 8.55 15.99
CA LEU A 260 -3.80 7.30 15.76
C LEU A 260 -4.66 6.07 16.03
N GLN A 261 -5.47 6.07 17.09
CA GLN A 261 -6.40 4.98 17.40
C GLN A 261 -7.38 4.75 16.25
N LYS A 262 -7.93 5.84 15.69
CA LYS A 262 -8.82 5.73 14.52
C LYS A 262 -8.07 5.20 13.29
N CYS A 263 -6.83 5.61 13.07
CA CYS A 263 -5.99 5.04 12.02
C CYS A 263 -5.62 3.57 12.25
N HIS A 264 -5.46 3.12 13.50
CA HIS A 264 -5.12 1.73 13.82
C HIS A 264 -6.24 0.75 13.47
N GLU A 265 -7.49 1.20 13.40
CA GLU A 265 -8.64 0.43 12.88
C GLU A 265 -8.47 0.04 11.40
N LEU A 266 -7.62 0.77 10.66
CA LEU A 266 -7.40 0.54 9.24
C LEU A 266 -6.39 -0.60 9.05
N PRO A 267 -6.72 -1.68 8.32
CA PRO A 267 -5.82 -2.82 8.14
C PRO A 267 -4.48 -2.46 7.47
N TYR A 268 -4.48 -1.42 6.64
CA TYR A 268 -3.34 -0.93 5.87
C TYR A 268 -2.55 0.21 6.55
N TYR A 269 -2.81 0.48 7.84
CA TYR A 269 -2.00 1.41 8.63
C TYR A 269 -0.56 0.91 8.78
N GLY A 270 0.41 1.82 8.63
CA GLY A 270 1.84 1.51 8.75
C GLY A 270 2.42 0.63 7.64
N CYS A 271 1.71 0.46 6.52
CA CYS A 271 2.19 -0.31 5.37
C CYS A 271 3.36 0.35 4.62
N ALA A 272 4.22 -0.49 4.04
CA ALA A 272 5.00 -0.11 2.86
C ALA A 272 4.09 -0.10 1.63
N PHE A 273 4.23 0.91 0.77
CA PHE A 273 3.41 1.08 -0.42
C PHE A 273 4.23 0.87 -1.70
N PHE A 274 3.66 0.10 -2.62
CA PHE A 274 4.26 -0.21 -3.90
C PHE A 274 3.30 0.09 -5.04
N SER A 275 3.85 0.45 -6.19
CA SER A 275 3.07 0.71 -7.40
C SER A 275 2.87 -0.58 -8.18
N GLY A 276 1.67 -0.79 -8.73
CA GLY A 276 1.39 -1.92 -9.60
C GLY A 276 0.18 -1.69 -10.49
N GLU A 277 -0.11 -2.67 -11.33
CA GLU A 277 -1.30 -2.68 -12.16
C GLU A 277 -1.99 -4.04 -12.12
N ILE A 278 -3.31 -4.06 -12.29
CA ILE A 278 -4.10 -5.28 -12.43
C ILE A 278 -4.94 -5.24 -13.71
N ASP A 279 -5.29 -6.40 -14.24
CA ASP A 279 -6.20 -6.49 -15.39
C ASP A 279 -7.62 -6.04 -14.99
N LYS A 280 -8.24 -5.20 -15.83
CA LYS A 280 -9.64 -4.78 -15.63
C LYS A 280 -10.58 -5.96 -15.89
N PRO A 281 -11.65 -6.12 -15.10
CA PRO A 281 -12.67 -7.11 -15.40
C PRO A 281 -13.28 -6.82 -16.78
N ALA A 282 -13.60 -7.88 -17.52
CA ALA A 282 -14.20 -7.76 -18.84
C ALA A 282 -15.58 -7.09 -18.75
N GLN A 283 -15.67 -5.80 -19.08
CA GLN A 283 -16.94 -5.07 -19.13
C GLN A 283 -17.41 -4.83 -20.59
N GLY A 284 -18.65 -5.23 -20.88
CA GLY A 284 -19.38 -4.90 -22.10
C GLY A 284 -19.04 -5.74 -23.35
N LEU A 285 -19.80 -5.49 -24.43
CA LEU A 285 -19.72 -6.23 -25.71
C LEU A 285 -18.38 -6.10 -26.44
N LEU A 286 -17.59 -5.07 -26.11
CA LEU A 286 -16.36 -4.71 -26.82
C LEU A 286 -15.08 -5.24 -26.16
N HIS A 287 -15.17 -5.92 -25.01
CA HIS A 287 -14.03 -6.49 -24.27
C HIS A 287 -12.76 -5.65 -24.39
N ARG A 288 -12.84 -4.33 -24.11
CA ARG A 288 -11.66 -3.48 -24.13
C ARG A 288 -10.82 -3.85 -22.91
N GLY A 289 -9.95 -4.83 -23.10
CA GLY A 289 -8.90 -5.19 -22.17
C GLY A 289 -8.07 -3.96 -21.84
N GLY A 290 -7.53 -3.93 -20.63
CA GLY A 290 -6.67 -2.86 -20.17
C GLY A 290 -6.29 -3.07 -18.73
N ARG A 291 -5.19 -2.43 -18.34
CA ARG A 291 -4.71 -2.45 -16.97
C ARG A 291 -5.27 -1.26 -16.19
N LYS A 292 -5.31 -1.41 -14.87
CA LYS A 292 -5.70 -0.38 -13.91
C LYS A 292 -4.60 -0.25 -12.88
N ALA A 293 -4.14 0.98 -12.65
CA ALA A 293 -3.17 1.28 -11.62
C ALA A 293 -3.75 0.97 -10.22
N VAL A 294 -2.95 0.29 -9.43
CA VAL A 294 -3.22 -0.05 -8.04
C VAL A 294 -2.01 0.26 -7.18
N THR A 295 -2.26 0.50 -5.91
CA THR A 295 -1.23 0.57 -4.88
C THR A 295 -1.31 -0.73 -4.08
N VAL A 296 -0.19 -1.42 -3.96
CA VAL A 296 -0.06 -2.61 -3.11
C VAL A 296 0.53 -2.17 -1.78
N ALA A 297 -0.23 -2.33 -0.70
CA ALA A 297 0.19 -1.99 0.65
C ALA A 297 0.50 -3.27 1.42
N ILE A 298 1.69 -3.38 2.01
CA ILE A 298 2.15 -4.57 2.73
C ILE A 298 2.52 -4.17 4.16
N SER A 299 1.95 -4.88 5.12
CA SER A 299 2.17 -4.69 6.58
C SER A 299 2.78 -5.95 7.21
N LEU A 300 2.92 -5.92 8.53
CA LEU A 300 3.20 -7.12 9.33
C LEU A 300 2.07 -8.16 9.32
N GLU A 301 0.85 -7.80 8.93
CA GLU A 301 -0.31 -8.70 9.03
C GLU A 301 -0.74 -9.26 7.68
N GLY A 302 -0.52 -8.51 6.60
CA GLY A 302 -1.04 -8.90 5.30
C GLY A 302 -0.76 -7.93 4.15
N VAL A 303 -1.41 -8.21 3.03
CA VAL A 303 -1.32 -7.51 1.75
C VAL A 303 -2.67 -6.91 1.39
N TYR A 304 -2.66 -5.65 0.98
CA TYR A 304 -3.86 -4.91 0.56
C TYR A 304 -3.65 -4.31 -0.82
N VAL A 305 -4.65 -4.46 -1.69
CA VAL A 305 -4.66 -3.89 -3.04
C VAL A 305 -5.66 -2.75 -3.06
N ILE A 306 -5.19 -1.54 -3.35
CA ILE A 306 -5.96 -0.30 -3.31
C ILE A 306 -6.04 0.28 -4.72
N ASP A 307 -7.22 0.72 -5.13
CA ASP A 307 -7.40 1.48 -6.36
C ASP A 307 -6.70 2.85 -6.27
N SER A 308 -5.66 3.08 -7.07
CA SER A 308 -4.88 4.32 -6.99
C SER A 308 -5.68 5.57 -7.37
N LYS A 309 -6.73 5.42 -8.19
CA LYS A 309 -7.56 6.53 -8.67
C LYS A 309 -8.76 6.77 -7.77
N GLU A 310 -9.54 5.72 -7.52
CA GLU A 310 -10.79 5.82 -6.77
C GLU A 310 -10.58 5.66 -5.26
N LYS A 311 -9.34 5.45 -4.80
CA LYS A 311 -8.91 5.44 -3.40
C LYS A 311 -9.78 4.55 -2.50
N HIS A 312 -10.06 3.33 -2.95
CA HIS A 312 -10.77 2.32 -2.17
C HIS A 312 -10.04 0.98 -2.20
N VAL A 313 -10.22 0.20 -1.13
CA VAL A 313 -9.65 -1.15 -1.03
C VAL A 313 -10.39 -2.10 -1.98
N LEU A 314 -9.63 -2.82 -2.81
CA LEU A 314 -10.12 -3.86 -3.71
C LEU A 314 -10.01 -5.25 -3.09
N LEU A 315 -8.91 -5.49 -2.37
CA LEU A 315 -8.58 -6.76 -1.73
C LEU A 315 -7.77 -6.51 -0.47
N GLY A 316 -8.06 -7.24 0.61
CA GLY A 316 -7.22 -7.32 1.81
C GLY A 316 -7.10 -8.77 2.22
N LEU A 317 -5.87 -9.22 2.41
CA LEU A 317 -5.53 -10.61 2.73
C LEU A 317 -4.52 -10.64 3.86
N HIS A 318 -4.85 -11.31 4.96
CA HIS A 318 -3.85 -11.68 5.95
C HIS A 318 -2.91 -12.76 5.39
N PHE A 319 -1.71 -12.90 5.95
CA PHE A 319 -0.76 -13.91 5.46
C PHE A 319 -1.25 -15.36 5.60
N GLN A 320 -2.21 -15.62 6.49
CA GLN A 320 -2.85 -16.93 6.62
C GLN A 320 -3.88 -17.21 5.51
N GLU A 321 -4.40 -16.16 4.88
CA GLU A 321 -5.45 -16.18 3.85
C GLU A 321 -4.87 -16.20 2.43
N LEU A 322 -3.54 -16.18 2.27
CA LEU A 322 -2.89 -16.08 0.96
C LEU A 322 -1.69 -17.01 0.79
N SER A 323 -1.50 -17.47 -0.44
CA SER A 323 -0.21 -17.95 -0.96
C SER A 323 0.25 -16.98 -2.05
N TRP A 324 1.56 -16.78 -2.19
CA TRP A 324 2.10 -15.87 -3.18
C TRP A 324 3.26 -16.49 -3.96
N ASP A 325 3.47 -16.01 -5.17
CA ASP A 325 4.67 -16.28 -5.94
C ASP A 325 5.04 -15.06 -6.79
N HIS A 326 6.30 -14.98 -7.20
CA HIS A 326 6.79 -13.93 -8.08
C HIS A 326 7.43 -14.55 -9.32
N THR A 327 7.00 -14.08 -10.50
CA THR A 327 7.51 -14.56 -11.79
C THR A 327 7.92 -13.39 -12.68
N PHE A 328 8.88 -13.64 -13.56
CA PHE A 328 9.37 -12.69 -14.57
C PHE A 328 9.39 -13.37 -15.94
N PRO A 329 8.22 -13.62 -16.58
CA PRO A 329 8.15 -14.26 -17.90
C PRO A 329 8.97 -13.56 -18.99
N SER A 330 9.24 -12.26 -18.83
CA SER A 330 10.19 -11.49 -19.63
C SER A 330 10.86 -10.42 -18.76
N GLU A 331 11.99 -9.87 -19.21
CA GLU A 331 12.73 -8.80 -18.50
C GLU A 331 11.86 -7.56 -18.19
N GLU A 332 10.79 -7.32 -18.95
CA GLU A 332 9.89 -6.18 -18.76
C GLU A 332 8.62 -6.50 -17.96
N GLU A 333 8.27 -7.78 -17.78
CA GLU A 333 7.03 -8.20 -17.13
C GLU A 333 7.32 -8.93 -15.82
N HIS A 334 7.43 -8.15 -14.74
CA HIS A 334 7.50 -8.67 -13.38
C HIS A 334 6.10 -8.77 -12.80
N ILE A 335 5.77 -9.92 -12.23
CA ILE A 335 4.42 -10.23 -11.75
C ILE A 335 4.49 -10.79 -10.33
N LEU A 336 3.68 -10.22 -9.45
CA LEU A 336 3.30 -10.81 -8.17
C LEU A 336 1.96 -11.52 -8.34
N TRP A 337 1.94 -12.80 -7.99
CA TRP A 337 0.74 -13.64 -7.94
C TRP A 337 0.26 -13.73 -6.50
N LEU A 338 -1.04 -13.49 -6.29
CA LEU A 338 -1.71 -13.72 -5.01
C LEU A 338 -2.79 -14.77 -5.23
N GLU A 339 -2.63 -15.92 -4.60
CA GLU A 339 -3.63 -16.98 -4.50
C GLU A 339 -4.38 -16.85 -3.17
N PHE A 340 -5.70 -16.89 -3.22
CA PHE A 340 -6.57 -16.82 -2.06
C PHE A 340 -7.89 -17.55 -2.31
N ASP A 341 -8.63 -17.84 -1.24
CA ASP A 341 -9.93 -18.49 -1.36
C ASP A 341 -10.99 -17.57 -1.96
N GLY A 342 -11.90 -18.15 -2.72
CA GLY A 342 -13.09 -17.45 -3.15
C GLY A 342 -14.22 -18.38 -3.53
N GLU A 343 -15.27 -17.77 -4.06
CA GLU A 343 -16.46 -18.48 -4.49
C GLU A 343 -16.77 -18.13 -5.95
N SER A 344 -17.26 -19.12 -6.69
CA SER A 344 -17.77 -18.96 -8.05
C SER A 344 -19.11 -19.70 -8.15
N GLU A 345 -20.20 -18.96 -8.26
CA GLU A 345 -21.58 -19.49 -8.37
C GLU A 345 -21.94 -20.55 -7.29
N GLY A 346 -21.65 -20.33 -6.00
CA GLY A 346 -21.95 -21.31 -4.94
C GLY A 346 -20.84 -22.34 -4.70
N THR A 347 -19.81 -22.37 -5.56
CA THR A 347 -18.73 -23.37 -5.49
C THR A 347 -17.45 -22.73 -4.95
N PRO A 348 -16.84 -23.29 -3.90
CA PRO A 348 -15.52 -22.86 -3.42
C PRO A 348 -14.43 -23.09 -4.48
N VAL A 349 -13.71 -22.03 -4.84
CA VAL A 349 -12.62 -22.03 -5.82
C VAL A 349 -11.39 -21.31 -5.24
N ASN A 350 -10.22 -21.59 -5.77
CA ASN A 350 -9.05 -20.75 -5.54
C ASN A 350 -9.05 -19.64 -6.59
N LYS A 351 -8.78 -18.41 -6.15
CA LYS A 351 -8.67 -17.24 -7.00
C LYS A 351 -7.22 -16.81 -7.08
N LEU A 352 -6.76 -16.58 -8.30
CA LEU A 352 -5.43 -16.06 -8.57
C LEU A 352 -5.52 -14.64 -9.12
N LEU A 353 -4.97 -13.67 -8.38
CA LEU A 353 -4.82 -12.29 -8.82
C LEU A 353 -3.41 -12.07 -9.39
N LYS A 354 -3.35 -11.41 -10.55
CA LYS A 354 -2.12 -11.03 -11.22
C LYS A 354 -1.86 -9.55 -11.02
N ILE A 355 -0.75 -9.21 -10.37
CA ILE A 355 -0.30 -7.82 -10.20
C ILE A 355 0.98 -7.61 -11.01
N TYR A 356 0.93 -6.73 -12.00
CA TYR A 356 2.09 -6.34 -12.80
C TYR A 356 2.86 -5.23 -12.08
N SER A 357 4.12 -5.46 -11.76
CA SER A 357 4.99 -4.45 -11.16
C SER A 357 6.45 -4.88 -11.19
N LYS A 358 7.34 -3.98 -11.62
CA LYS A 358 8.80 -4.14 -11.46
C LYS A 358 9.26 -4.20 -10.00
N GLN A 359 8.39 -3.86 -9.04
CA GLN A 359 8.64 -3.95 -7.61
C GLN A 359 8.25 -5.33 -7.04
N ALA A 360 7.77 -6.29 -7.86
CA ALA A 360 7.30 -7.59 -7.39
C ALA A 360 8.35 -8.39 -6.59
N GLU A 361 9.64 -8.29 -6.93
CA GLU A 361 10.72 -8.90 -6.15
C GLU A 361 10.80 -8.30 -4.73
N LEU A 362 10.68 -6.97 -4.61
CA LEU A 362 10.67 -6.27 -3.32
C LEU A 362 9.44 -6.65 -2.50
N MET A 363 8.27 -6.72 -3.14
CA MET A 363 7.03 -7.15 -2.50
C MET A 363 7.14 -8.58 -1.98
N SER A 364 7.59 -9.52 -2.83
CA SER A 364 7.75 -10.92 -2.46
C SER A 364 8.72 -11.09 -1.29
N GLY A 365 9.87 -10.40 -1.31
CA GLY A 365 10.85 -10.47 -0.23
C GLY A 365 10.34 -9.84 1.07
N LEU A 366 9.51 -8.80 1.00
CA LEU A 366 8.89 -8.22 2.18
C LEU A 366 7.83 -9.15 2.79
N ILE A 367 6.98 -9.76 1.95
CA ILE A 367 5.98 -10.75 2.41
C ILE A 367 6.68 -11.92 3.10
N GLU A 368 7.72 -12.47 2.47
CA GLU A 368 8.53 -13.58 3.03
C GLU A 368 9.09 -13.19 4.40
N TYR A 369 9.72 -12.02 4.51
CA TYR A 369 10.27 -11.54 5.78
C TYR A 369 9.20 -11.32 6.87
N CYS A 370 8.04 -10.75 6.54
CA CYS A 370 6.96 -10.55 7.51
C CYS A 370 6.41 -11.89 8.02
N VAL A 371 6.26 -12.89 7.14
CA VAL A 371 5.80 -14.23 7.53
C VAL A 371 6.81 -14.92 8.45
N GLU A 372 8.09 -14.86 8.13
CA GLU A 372 9.16 -15.40 8.98
C GLU A 372 9.21 -14.71 10.36
N LEU A 373 9.05 -13.38 10.38
CA LEU A 373 9.05 -12.59 11.62
C LEU A 373 7.88 -12.98 12.54
N ASN A 374 6.69 -13.18 11.96
CA ASN A 374 5.51 -13.59 12.72
C ASN A 374 5.65 -15.02 13.27
N ALA A 375 6.16 -15.95 12.46
CA ALA A 375 6.40 -17.32 12.92
C ALA A 375 7.39 -17.37 14.11
N ALA A 376 8.47 -16.60 14.04
CA ALA A 376 9.44 -16.50 15.14
C ALA A 376 8.82 -15.91 16.42
N ALA A 377 7.92 -14.94 16.29
CA ALA A 377 7.21 -14.36 17.44
C ALA A 377 6.26 -15.36 18.10
N GLU A 378 5.54 -16.16 17.30
CA GLU A 378 4.63 -17.21 17.80
C GLU A 378 5.39 -18.33 18.53
N GLU A 379 6.57 -18.73 18.04
CA GLU A 379 7.43 -19.72 18.70
C GLU A 379 7.90 -19.24 20.09
N MET A 380 8.29 -17.97 20.21
CA MET A 380 8.71 -17.38 21.49
C MET A 380 7.57 -17.35 22.53
N ASP A 381 6.34 -17.08 22.10
CA ASP A 381 5.16 -17.09 22.98
C ASP A 381 4.76 -18.51 23.40
N GLN A 382 4.94 -19.50 22.53
CA GLN A 382 4.67 -20.92 22.81
C GLN A 382 5.72 -21.53 23.75
N ASP A 383 7.00 -21.24 23.58
CA ASP A 383 8.06 -21.69 24.49
C ASP A 383 7.93 -21.07 25.89
N GLY A 384 7.47 -19.82 25.98
CA GLY A 384 7.10 -19.18 27.26
C GLY A 384 5.92 -19.84 27.99
N ALA A 385 5.02 -20.49 27.24
CA ALA A 385 3.90 -21.26 27.79
C ALA A 385 4.30 -22.72 28.11
N ALA A 386 5.12 -23.35 27.26
CA ALA A 386 5.60 -24.73 27.41
C ALA A 386 6.60 -24.90 28.57
N ALA A 387 7.25 -23.82 29.03
CA ALA A 387 8.06 -23.82 30.25
C ALA A 387 7.27 -24.17 31.55
N ARG A 388 5.94 -24.32 31.47
CA ARG A 388 5.09 -24.82 32.58
C ARG A 388 4.65 -26.28 32.48
N SER A 389 5.11 -27.03 31.46
CA SER A 389 4.87 -28.48 31.40
C SER A 389 5.90 -29.19 30.51
N ALA A 390 6.96 -29.70 31.13
CA ALA A 390 7.87 -30.69 30.53
C ALA A 390 7.39 -32.11 30.88
N PRO A 391 7.65 -33.17 30.07
CA PRO A 391 9.03 -33.55 29.73
C PRO A 391 9.32 -33.95 28.26
N SER A 392 10.55 -33.60 27.86
CA SER A 392 11.52 -34.26 26.98
C SER A 392 11.07 -35.29 25.92
N SER A 393 11.40 -34.98 24.66
CA SER A 393 11.76 -35.98 23.64
C SER A 393 12.81 -35.42 22.67
N GLU A 394 13.73 -36.30 22.26
CA GLU A 394 14.99 -36.06 21.56
C GLU A 394 14.85 -35.44 20.15
N PRO A 395 15.88 -34.71 19.66
CA PRO A 395 15.85 -34.10 18.33
C PRO A 395 16.21 -35.11 17.23
N GLN A 396 15.26 -35.36 16.31
CA GLN A 396 15.54 -36.03 15.04
C GLN A 396 16.00 -35.00 14.00
N THR A 397 17.26 -35.12 13.59
CA THR A 397 17.89 -34.31 12.54
C THR A 397 17.50 -34.85 11.17
N ALA A 398 16.57 -34.18 10.47
CA ALA A 398 16.38 -34.34 9.04
C ALA A 398 17.10 -33.20 8.30
N PRO A 399 17.80 -33.46 7.17
CA PRO A 399 18.48 -32.41 6.41
C PRO A 399 17.46 -31.49 5.71
N PRO A 400 17.72 -30.18 5.62
CA PRO A 400 16.83 -29.26 4.92
C PRO A 400 16.93 -29.44 3.40
N GLU A 401 15.84 -29.84 2.76
CA GLU A 401 15.69 -29.75 1.30
C GLU A 401 15.53 -28.28 0.89
N PRO A 402 16.17 -27.81 -0.22
CA PRO A 402 16.09 -26.42 -0.66
C PRO A 402 14.83 -26.17 -1.51
N HIS A 403 13.68 -26.67 -1.07
CA HIS A 403 12.40 -26.33 -1.68
C HIS A 403 11.79 -25.19 -0.86
N ARG A 404 11.75 -24.00 -1.47
CA ARG A 404 10.94 -22.84 -1.04
C ARG A 404 9.53 -23.33 -0.71
N ARG A 405 9.26 -23.65 0.54
CA ARG A 405 7.94 -24.07 1.01
C ARG A 405 7.24 -22.81 1.48
N TYR A 406 6.64 -22.10 0.54
CA TYR A 406 5.63 -21.12 0.89
C TYR A 406 4.50 -21.83 1.67
N PRO A 407 3.92 -21.19 2.69
CA PRO A 407 2.83 -21.79 3.44
C PRO A 407 1.70 -22.17 2.48
N LYS A 408 1.24 -23.42 2.58
CA LYS A 408 0.09 -23.89 1.80
C LYS A 408 -1.15 -23.13 2.28
N LEU A 409 -1.91 -22.57 1.34
CA LEU A 409 -3.19 -21.92 1.61
C LEU A 409 -4.05 -22.81 2.52
N GLN A 410 -4.38 -22.31 3.71
CA GLN A 410 -5.34 -22.95 4.59
C GLN A 410 -6.70 -22.35 4.29
N ARG A 411 -7.69 -23.21 4.01
CA ARG A 411 -9.02 -22.69 3.69
C ARG A 411 -9.62 -21.96 4.88
N GLN A 412 -9.95 -20.68 4.71
CA GLN A 412 -10.50 -19.85 5.79
C GLN A 412 -11.74 -19.07 5.33
N GLU A 413 -12.74 -18.95 6.21
CA GLU A 413 -13.95 -18.13 5.99
C GLU A 413 -13.66 -16.65 6.26
N SER A 414 -12.69 -16.06 5.59
CA SER A 414 -12.52 -14.61 5.63
C SER A 414 -11.50 -14.22 4.57
N VAL A 415 -11.94 -13.41 3.61
CA VAL A 415 -11.06 -12.44 2.98
C VAL A 415 -11.61 -11.11 3.47
N LEU A 416 -10.76 -10.21 3.96
CA LEU A 416 -11.15 -8.83 4.26
C LEU A 416 -11.45 -8.08 2.94
N CYS A 417 -12.50 -8.50 2.25
CA CYS A 417 -12.83 -8.05 0.93
C CYS A 417 -14.16 -7.30 0.89
N SER A 418 -14.12 -6.07 0.41
CA SER A 418 -15.34 -5.32 0.09
C SER A 418 -15.76 -5.45 -1.38
N ARG A 419 -14.88 -5.88 -2.31
CA ARG A 419 -15.08 -5.71 -3.78
C ARG A 419 -14.39 -6.75 -4.70
N ILE A 420 -14.32 -8.05 -4.34
CA ILE A 420 -13.70 -9.11 -5.19
C ILE A 420 -14.28 -9.11 -6.60
N GLN A 421 -15.58 -8.79 -6.78
CA GLN A 421 -16.21 -8.70 -8.10
C GLN A 421 -15.60 -7.65 -9.05
N HIS A 422 -14.78 -6.72 -8.53
CA HIS A 422 -14.09 -5.70 -9.33
C HIS A 422 -12.69 -6.17 -9.79
N LEU A 423 -12.27 -7.37 -9.41
CA LEU A 423 -10.99 -7.96 -9.77
C LEU A 423 -11.15 -8.90 -10.97
N SER A 424 -10.15 -8.91 -11.86
CA SER A 424 -10.01 -9.96 -12.87
C SER A 424 -9.14 -11.08 -12.30
N THR A 425 -9.78 -12.14 -11.79
CA THR A 425 -9.08 -13.32 -11.22
C THR A 425 -9.13 -14.52 -12.17
N ILE A 426 -8.17 -15.43 -11.99
CA ILE A 426 -8.25 -16.77 -12.58
C ILE A 426 -8.80 -17.71 -11.50
N ASP A 427 -9.98 -18.27 -11.76
CA ASP A 427 -10.64 -19.21 -10.86
C ASP A 427 -10.28 -20.65 -11.24
N TYR A 428 -9.88 -21.48 -10.27
CA TYR A 428 -9.63 -22.90 -10.45
C TYR A 428 -10.00 -23.74 -9.22
N VAL A 429 -10.10 -25.04 -9.42
CA VAL A 429 -10.26 -26.04 -8.35
C VAL A 429 -9.10 -27.01 -8.41
N GLU A 430 -8.54 -27.35 -7.26
CA GLU A 430 -7.55 -28.40 -7.10
C GLU A 430 -8.28 -29.76 -6.95
N GLU A 431 -8.35 -30.53 -8.04
CA GLU A 431 -8.93 -31.88 -8.05
C GLU A 431 -7.81 -32.93 -8.02
N GLY A 432 -7.38 -33.34 -6.83
CA GLY A 432 -6.34 -34.35 -6.66
C GLY A 432 -4.95 -33.84 -7.06
N LYS A 433 -4.41 -34.28 -8.21
CA LYS A 433 -3.10 -33.85 -8.74
C LYS A 433 -3.19 -32.84 -9.89
N GLU A 434 -4.41 -32.47 -10.31
CA GLU A 434 -4.62 -31.61 -11.48
C GLU A 434 -5.36 -30.33 -11.10
N ILE A 435 -4.93 -29.21 -11.69
CA ILE A 435 -5.57 -27.89 -11.56
C ILE A 435 -6.53 -27.71 -12.72
N LYS A 436 -7.82 -27.50 -12.45
CA LYS A 436 -8.84 -27.30 -13.47
C LYS A 436 -9.40 -25.87 -13.42
N ARG A 437 -9.14 -25.10 -14.48
CA ARG A 437 -9.70 -23.74 -14.63
C ARG A 437 -11.22 -23.80 -14.72
N VAL A 438 -11.90 -23.03 -13.89
CA VAL A 438 -13.35 -22.87 -13.95
C VAL A 438 -13.68 -21.91 -15.08
N LYS A 439 -14.42 -22.37 -16.09
CA LYS A 439 -14.89 -21.50 -17.17
C LYS A 439 -16.08 -20.69 -16.66
N PRO A 440 -16.09 -19.35 -16.79
CA PRO A 440 -17.28 -18.57 -16.48
C PRO A 440 -18.42 -19.06 -17.38
N ARG A 441 -19.52 -19.49 -16.77
CA ARG A 441 -20.71 -19.88 -17.53
C ARG A 441 -21.22 -18.62 -18.21
N ARG A 442 -21.29 -18.61 -19.54
CA ARG A 442 -21.95 -17.50 -20.26
C ARG A 442 -23.34 -17.38 -19.67
N THR A 443 -23.65 -16.24 -19.06
CA THR A 443 -25.03 -15.89 -18.73
C THR A 443 -25.84 -16.12 -19.99
N ALA A 444 -26.78 -17.06 -19.92
CA ALA A 444 -27.64 -17.34 -21.05
C ALA A 444 -28.26 -16.01 -21.45
N SER A 445 -27.93 -15.55 -22.66
CA SER A 445 -28.60 -14.41 -23.27
C SER A 445 -30.10 -14.57 -23.05
N PHE A 446 -30.71 -13.55 -22.45
CA PHE A 446 -32.13 -13.50 -22.14
C PHE A 446 -33.02 -13.64 -23.40
N PHE A 447 -32.43 -13.64 -24.60
CA PHE A 447 -33.09 -13.88 -25.88
C PHE A 447 -33.26 -15.36 -26.26
N GLY A 448 -32.87 -16.31 -25.40
CA GLY A 448 -32.91 -17.75 -25.69
C GLY A 448 -34.13 -18.53 -25.15
N ARG A 449 -35.21 -17.87 -24.69
CA ARG A 449 -36.40 -18.58 -24.19
C ARG A 449 -37.70 -17.95 -24.67
N GLN A 450 -38.22 -18.48 -25.78
CA GLN A 450 -39.64 -18.58 -26.19
C GLN A 450 -39.60 -19.11 -27.64
N LEU A 451 -40.15 -20.25 -28.05
CA LEU A 451 -41.24 -21.09 -27.58
C LEU A 451 -41.00 -22.54 -28.03
N SER A 452 -41.19 -23.50 -27.13
CA SER A 452 -41.54 -24.87 -27.47
C SER A 452 -42.92 -25.14 -26.90
N ASN A 453 -43.90 -25.43 -27.76
CA ASN A 453 -44.92 -26.49 -27.61
C ASN A 453 -46.12 -26.24 -28.54
N VAL A 454 -46.16 -26.97 -29.66
CA VAL A 454 -47.39 -27.53 -30.23
C VAL A 454 -47.06 -28.92 -30.79
N PRO A 455 -47.85 -29.97 -30.50
CA PRO A 455 -47.66 -31.29 -31.09
C PRO A 455 -48.50 -31.42 -32.36
N THR A 456 -47.92 -31.92 -33.45
CA THR A 456 -48.73 -32.50 -34.54
C THR A 456 -47.96 -33.63 -35.23
N SER A 457 -48.61 -34.79 -35.26
CA SER A 457 -48.28 -36.02 -35.97
C SER A 457 -48.03 -35.83 -37.47
N TYR A 458 -47.08 -36.57 -38.07
CA TYR A 458 -47.34 -37.63 -39.06
C TYR A 458 -46.04 -38.29 -39.60
N ALA A 459 -46.13 -39.62 -39.72
CA ALA A 459 -45.47 -40.61 -40.57
C ALA A 459 -44.12 -40.37 -41.32
N ALA A 460 -43.19 -41.29 -41.03
CA ALA A 460 -42.38 -42.16 -41.93
C ALA A 460 -41.81 -41.61 -43.25
N VAL A 461 -40.50 -41.81 -43.46
CA VAL A 461 -39.92 -42.72 -44.49
C VAL A 461 -38.45 -43.02 -44.11
N ARG A 462 -38.08 -44.32 -44.17
CA ARG A 462 -36.70 -44.83 -44.18
C ARG A 462 -36.09 -44.72 -45.58
N ALA A 463 -34.82 -44.35 -45.69
CA ALA A 463 -33.86 -44.82 -46.69
C ALA A 463 -32.46 -44.38 -46.20
N ALA A 464 -31.62 -45.29 -45.70
CA ALA A 464 -30.69 -46.14 -46.44
C ALA A 464 -29.32 -45.48 -46.59
N GLU A 465 -28.32 -46.26 -46.21
CA GLU A 465 -26.88 -46.02 -46.24
C GLU A 465 -26.39 -45.60 -47.63
N ASN A 466 -25.34 -44.78 -47.66
CA ASN A 466 -24.23 -45.01 -48.58
C ASN A 466 -22.94 -44.41 -48.01
N LEU A 467 -21.93 -45.28 -47.92
CA LEU A 467 -20.52 -44.97 -47.98
C LEU A 467 -20.23 -44.11 -49.22
N GLU A 468 -19.24 -43.21 -49.13
CA GLU A 468 -18.02 -43.35 -49.94
C GLU A 468 -16.94 -42.34 -49.51
N GLN A 469 -15.71 -42.84 -49.58
CA GLN A 469 -14.45 -42.13 -49.33
C GLN A 469 -14.08 -41.25 -50.51
N GLY A 470 -13.35 -40.17 -50.21
CA GLY A 470 -12.57 -39.35 -51.14
C GLY A 470 -11.63 -38.48 -50.34
#